data_AF-A0A0E9WW62-F1
#
_entry.id   AF-A0A0E9WW62-F1
#
_cell.length_a   1.000
_cell.length_b   1.000
_cell.length_c   1.000
_cell.angle_alpha   90.00
_cell.angle_beta   90.00
_cell.angle_gamma   90.00
#
_symmetry.space_group_name_H-M   'P 1'
#
loop_
_entity.id
_entity.type
_entity.pdbx_description
1 polymer ?
#
loop_
_entity_poly.entity_id
_entity_poly.type
_entity_poly.pdbx_seq_one_letter_code
_entity_poly.pdbx_strand_id
1 'polypeptide(L)'
;MANMTRRYLQWVRDGEAILPQGPLILSPSSLFSAFHREVIEKKPEIFKIECLTDIRNLFHPNARPFYAAFGNRPNDAFAYRQVGVPVCRIFTVNPKGELTQEQSRGNKSSYSRLSELVEHVFPLANKEQTSALTFPEFSSFCFWRQPIPEPCHEDLL
;
A
#
# COMPACT_ATOMS: atom_id res chain seq x y z
N MET A 1 1.58 15.61 -13.66
CA MET A 1 0.55 15.38 -12.63
C MET A 1 1.11 14.75 -11.35
N ALA A 2 1.87 13.65 -11.42
CA ALA A 2 2.41 12.98 -10.22
C ALA A 2 3.17 13.89 -9.23
N ASN A 3 4.03 14.78 -9.72
CA ASN A 3 4.75 15.73 -8.88
C ASN A 3 3.82 16.74 -8.17
N MET A 4 2.72 17.14 -8.80
CA MET A 4 1.74 18.03 -8.19
C MET A 4 1.00 17.31 -7.06
N THR A 5 0.53 16.09 -7.30
CA THR A 5 -0.14 15.27 -6.28
C THR A 5 0.79 14.98 -5.10
N ARG A 6 2.06 14.63 -5.38
CA ARG A 6 3.06 14.41 -4.33
C ARG A 6 3.24 15.66 -3.45
N ARG A 7 3.43 16.82 -4.07
CA ARG A 7 3.55 18.09 -3.33
C ARG A 7 2.28 18.39 -2.55
N TYR A 8 1.11 18.25 -3.17
CA TYR A 8 -0.17 18.44 -2.48
C TYR A 8 -0.26 17.62 -1.19
N LEU A 9 0.01 16.31 -1.25
CA LEU A 9 -0.04 15.43 -0.08
C LEU A 9 0.95 15.83 1.03
N GLN A 10 2.10 16.40 0.68
CA GLN A 10 3.08 16.90 1.67
C GLN A 10 2.59 18.16 2.40
N TRP A 11 1.69 18.93 1.79
CA TRP A 11 1.17 20.19 2.35
C TRP A 11 -0.20 20.05 3.01
N VAL A 12 -0.91 18.94 2.81
CA VAL A 12 -2.20 18.69 3.48
C VAL A 12 -2.00 18.61 4.99
N ARG A 13 -2.79 19.40 5.72
CA ARG A 13 -2.80 19.48 7.17
C ARG A 13 -4.23 19.65 7.66
N ASP A 14 -4.58 18.91 8.72
CA ASP A 14 -5.85 19.04 9.44
C ASP A 14 -5.54 19.29 10.93
N GLY A 15 -5.76 20.53 11.39
CA GLY A 15 -5.31 20.97 12.70
C GLY A 15 -3.80 20.77 12.88
N GLU A 16 -3.39 19.89 13.77
CA GLU A 16 -1.97 19.51 13.98
C GLU A 16 -1.57 18.23 13.25
N ALA A 17 -2.53 17.51 12.65
CA ALA A 17 -2.26 16.28 11.94
C ALA A 17 -1.76 16.55 10.51
N ILE A 18 -0.69 15.84 10.13
CA ILE A 18 -0.14 15.82 8.78
C ILE A 18 -0.23 14.40 8.22
N LEU A 19 -0.28 14.28 6.89
CA LEU A 19 -0.21 12.96 6.27
C LEU A 19 1.18 12.34 6.46
N PRO A 20 1.27 11.04 6.84
CA PRO A 20 2.55 10.36 6.94
C PRO A 20 3.22 10.27 5.56
N GLN A 21 4.55 10.29 5.54
CA GLN A 21 5.30 10.09 4.30
C GLN A 21 5.09 8.66 3.78
N GLY A 22 4.92 8.54 2.46
CA GLY A 22 4.72 7.25 1.81
C GLY A 22 4.89 7.32 0.29
N PRO A 23 5.09 6.17 -0.37
CA PRO A 23 5.23 6.12 -1.82
C PRO A 23 3.91 6.47 -2.52
N LEU A 24 3.98 7.31 -3.56
CA LEU A 24 2.88 7.54 -4.48
C LEU A 24 3.00 6.57 -5.66
N ILE A 25 2.25 5.49 -5.62
CA ILE A 25 2.21 4.51 -6.70
C ILE A 25 1.25 4.99 -7.78
N LEU A 26 1.73 5.01 -9.01
CA LEU A 26 0.92 5.26 -10.18
C LEU A 26 0.66 3.91 -10.83
N SER A 27 -0.60 3.60 -11.09
CA SER A 27 -0.92 2.49 -11.98
C SER A 27 -0.21 2.75 -13.32
N PRO A 28 0.47 1.75 -13.90
CA PRO A 28 1.09 1.93 -15.20
C PRO A 28 0.01 2.34 -16.20
N SER A 29 0.14 3.53 -16.77
CA SER A 29 -0.60 3.91 -17.97
C SER A 29 0.37 4.66 -18.88
N SER A 30 0.90 3.93 -19.87
CA SER A 30 1.56 4.52 -21.03
C SER A 30 0.52 5.27 -21.86
N LEU A 31 0.94 6.21 -22.71
CA LEU A 31 0.10 6.88 -23.71
C LEU A 31 -0.74 5.88 -24.54
N PHE A 32 -0.23 4.66 -24.78
CA PHE A 32 -0.94 3.59 -25.50
C PHE A 32 -2.18 3.06 -24.76
N SER A 33 -2.17 3.11 -23.42
CA SER A 33 -3.29 2.70 -22.55
C SER A 33 -4.45 3.70 -22.59
N ALA A 34 -4.19 4.97 -22.86
CA ALA A 34 -5.23 6.00 -22.99
C ALA A 34 -6.05 5.82 -24.27
N PHE A 35 -5.42 5.41 -25.38
CA PHE A 35 -6.11 5.07 -26.63
C PHE A 35 -6.90 3.75 -26.52
N HIS A 36 -6.35 2.72 -25.86
CA HIS A 36 -7.06 1.45 -25.66
C HIS A 36 -8.27 1.56 -24.71
N ARG A 37 -8.25 2.56 -23.82
CA ARG A 37 -9.29 2.86 -22.83
C ARG A 37 -10.54 3.48 -23.43
N GLU A 38 -10.45 4.12 -24.59
CA GLU A 38 -11.62 4.62 -25.32
C GLU A 38 -12.26 3.51 -26.18
N VAL A 39 -11.46 2.61 -26.75
CA VAL A 39 -11.93 1.69 -27.81
C VAL A 39 -12.28 0.27 -27.34
N ILE A 40 -11.73 -0.27 -26.22
CA ILE A 40 -11.83 -1.73 -25.97
C ILE A 40 -12.52 -2.21 -24.67
N GLU A 41 -12.36 -1.62 -23.47
CA GLU A 41 -12.66 -2.43 -22.26
C GLU A 41 -13.54 -1.90 -21.12
N LYS A 42 -13.79 -0.58 -20.94
CA LYS A 42 -14.70 -0.05 -19.89
C LYS A 42 -14.51 -0.60 -18.43
N LYS A 43 -13.36 -1.21 -18.08
CA LYS A 43 -13.10 -1.86 -16.76
C LYS A 43 -11.85 -1.28 -16.05
N PRO A 44 -11.96 -0.15 -15.33
CA PRO A 44 -10.83 0.50 -14.68
C PRO A 44 -10.22 -0.29 -13.49
N GLU A 45 -10.95 -1.25 -12.92
CA GLU A 45 -10.50 -2.09 -11.80
C GLU A 45 -9.33 -3.02 -12.12
N ILE A 46 -9.18 -3.43 -13.38
CA ILE A 46 -8.15 -4.38 -13.82
C ILE A 46 -6.75 -3.82 -13.55
N PHE A 47 -6.52 -2.56 -13.91
CA PHE A 47 -5.23 -1.90 -13.73
C PHE A 47 -4.82 -1.77 -12.25
N LYS A 48 -5.77 -1.52 -11.36
CA LYS A 48 -5.50 -1.43 -9.92
C LYS A 48 -5.16 -2.80 -9.35
N ILE A 49 -5.83 -3.86 -9.81
CA ILE A 49 -5.52 -5.24 -9.41
C ILE A 49 -4.12 -5.61 -9.87
N GLU A 50 -3.76 -5.35 -11.12
CA GLU A 50 -2.45 -5.65 -11.71
C GLU A 50 -1.34 -4.94 -10.93
N CYS A 51 -1.42 -3.61 -10.80
CA CYS A 51 -0.41 -2.83 -10.08
C CYS A 51 -0.23 -3.26 -8.62
N LEU A 52 -1.32 -3.54 -7.90
CA LEU A 52 -1.25 -4.04 -6.53
C LEU A 52 -0.72 -5.48 -6.47
N THR A 53 -1.02 -6.30 -7.48
CA THR A 53 -0.49 -7.68 -7.60
C THR A 53 1.01 -7.66 -7.82
N ASP A 54 1.52 -6.76 -8.68
CA ASP A 54 2.96 -6.58 -8.89
C ASP A 54 3.65 -6.23 -7.58
N ILE A 55 3.11 -5.27 -6.82
CA ILE A 55 3.63 -4.93 -5.49
C ILE A 55 3.60 -6.13 -4.56
N ARG A 56 2.50 -6.89 -4.52
CA ARG A 56 2.39 -8.09 -3.68
C ARG A 56 3.47 -9.11 -4.00
N ASN A 57 3.77 -9.29 -5.28
CA ASN A 57 4.73 -10.27 -5.77
C ASN A 57 6.19 -9.87 -5.48
N LEU A 58 6.46 -8.63 -5.05
CA LEU A 58 7.78 -8.21 -4.55
C LEU A 58 8.09 -8.80 -3.16
N PHE A 59 7.09 -9.30 -2.43
CA PHE A 59 7.26 -9.88 -1.11
C PHE A 59 7.39 -11.41 -1.18
N HIS A 60 7.95 -12.02 -0.13
CA HIS A 60 8.11 -13.47 -0.04
C HIS A 60 6.79 -14.23 -0.30
N PRO A 61 6.85 -15.45 -0.85
CA PRO A 61 5.68 -16.32 -0.98
C PRO A 61 4.93 -16.43 0.35
N ASN A 62 3.61 -16.25 0.34
CA ASN A 62 2.71 -16.21 1.50
C ASN A 62 2.74 -14.93 2.36
N ALA A 63 3.56 -13.93 2.03
CA ALA A 63 3.47 -12.63 2.68
C ALA A 63 2.11 -11.98 2.39
N ARG A 64 1.59 -11.25 3.38
CA ARG A 64 0.38 -10.42 3.26
C ARG A 64 0.76 -8.95 3.43
N PRO A 65 1.36 -8.32 2.40
CA PRO A 65 1.93 -6.98 2.54
C PRO A 65 0.88 -5.88 2.72
N PHE A 66 -0.35 -6.12 2.25
CA PHE A 66 -1.44 -5.18 2.41
C PHE A 66 -2.27 -5.49 3.65
N TYR A 67 -2.09 -4.68 4.69
CA TYR A 67 -2.81 -4.83 5.94
C TYR A 67 -4.26 -4.32 5.86
N ALA A 68 -4.45 -3.10 5.35
CA ALA A 68 -5.75 -2.45 5.19
C ALA A 68 -5.75 -1.57 3.94
N ALA A 69 -6.93 -1.19 3.45
CA ALA A 69 -7.07 -0.34 2.28
C ALA A 69 -8.26 0.61 2.40
N PHE A 70 -8.06 1.83 1.89
CA PHE A 70 -9.08 2.87 1.79
C PHE A 70 -9.26 3.24 0.32
N GLY A 71 -10.50 3.17 -0.16
CA GLY A 71 -10.89 3.57 -1.51
C GLY A 71 -12.11 4.47 -1.49
N ASN A 72 -12.50 5.01 -2.64
CA ASN A 72 -13.68 5.86 -2.78
C ASN A 72 -14.72 5.30 -3.76
N ARG A 73 -14.40 4.19 -4.44
CA ARG A 73 -15.30 3.48 -5.35
C ARG A 73 -15.50 2.04 -4.89
N PRO A 74 -16.68 1.43 -5.12
CA PRO A 74 -16.88 -0.01 -4.92
C PRO A 74 -15.89 -0.89 -5.68
N ASN A 75 -15.45 -0.42 -6.86
CA ASN A 75 -14.43 -1.09 -7.67
C ASN A 75 -13.06 -1.17 -6.97
N ASP A 76 -12.75 -0.21 -6.09
CA ASP A 76 -11.53 -0.26 -5.28
C ASP A 76 -11.60 -1.40 -4.28
N ALA A 77 -12.75 -1.56 -3.59
CA ALA A 77 -12.97 -2.66 -2.66
C ALA A 77 -12.87 -4.03 -3.37
N PHE A 78 -13.33 -4.13 -4.62
CA PHE A 78 -13.08 -5.32 -5.43
C PHE A 78 -11.58 -5.55 -5.66
N ALA A 79 -10.83 -4.53 -6.08
CA ALA A 79 -9.40 -4.66 -6.33
C ALA A 79 -8.61 -5.10 -5.08
N TYR A 80 -8.92 -4.52 -3.91
CA TYR A 80 -8.26 -4.86 -2.65
C TYR A 80 -8.53 -6.31 -2.21
N ARG A 81 -9.75 -6.83 -2.45
CA ARG A 81 -10.06 -8.24 -2.20
C ARG A 81 -9.22 -9.17 -3.06
N GLN A 82 -9.00 -8.85 -4.33
CA GLN A 82 -8.20 -9.68 -5.26
C GLN A 82 -6.74 -9.83 -4.83
N VAL A 83 -6.18 -8.80 -4.19
CA VAL A 83 -4.79 -8.84 -3.70
C VAL A 83 -4.66 -9.34 -2.26
N GLY A 84 -5.76 -9.79 -1.64
CA GLY A 84 -5.75 -10.48 -0.36
C GLY A 84 -5.93 -9.60 0.88
N VAL A 85 -6.39 -8.36 0.73
CA VAL A 85 -6.75 -7.53 1.88
C VAL A 85 -8.00 -8.11 2.57
N PRO A 86 -8.00 -8.34 3.89
CA PRO A 86 -9.17 -8.85 4.60
C PRO A 86 -10.37 -7.90 4.46
N VAL A 87 -11.58 -8.42 4.25
CA VAL A 87 -12.81 -7.61 4.09
C VAL A 87 -13.13 -6.74 5.31
N CYS A 88 -12.70 -7.14 6.51
CA CYS A 88 -12.78 -6.34 7.72
C CYS A 88 -11.78 -5.16 7.75
N ARG A 89 -10.91 -5.03 6.74
CA ARG A 89 -9.87 -4.00 6.66
C ARG A 89 -9.93 -3.21 5.35
N ILE A 90 -11.02 -3.36 4.60
CA ILE A 90 -11.31 -2.59 3.40
C ILE A 90 -12.39 -1.58 3.73
N PHE A 91 -12.09 -0.30 3.50
CA PHE A 91 -12.97 0.82 3.78
C PHE A 91 -13.24 1.61 2.50
N THR A 92 -14.51 1.95 2.27
CA THR A 92 -14.93 2.87 1.21
C THR A 92 -15.36 4.20 1.84
N VAL A 93 -14.77 5.30 1.37
CA VAL A 93 -15.03 6.66 1.83
C VAL A 93 -15.95 7.36 0.83
N ASN A 94 -17.01 8.00 1.31
CA ASN A 94 -17.85 8.86 0.46
C ASN A 94 -17.45 10.35 0.56
N PRO A 95 -17.97 11.23 -0.31
CA PRO A 95 -17.65 12.66 -0.27
C PRO A 95 -18.05 13.39 1.01
N LYS A 96 -18.91 12.80 1.85
CA LYS A 96 -19.27 13.36 3.17
C LYS A 96 -18.27 12.96 4.28
N GLY A 97 -17.26 12.14 3.96
CA GLY A 97 -16.31 11.61 4.94
C GLY A 97 -16.83 10.41 5.73
N GLU A 98 -17.96 9.82 5.33
CA GLU A 98 -18.47 8.59 5.95
C GLU A 98 -17.68 7.38 5.43
N LEU A 99 -17.31 6.49 6.35
CA LEU A 99 -16.59 5.24 6.11
C LEU A 99 -17.56 4.05 6.14
N THR A 100 -17.57 3.26 5.08
CA THR A 100 -18.26 1.97 5.03
C THR A 100 -17.23 0.84 4.95
N GLN A 101 -17.30 -0.11 5.89
CA GLN A 101 -16.45 -1.29 5.89
C GLN A 101 -17.02 -2.36 4.95
N GLU A 102 -16.16 -3.00 4.16
CA GLU A 102 -16.58 -3.99 3.16
C GLU A 102 -17.24 -5.23 3.79
N GLN A 103 -16.82 -5.63 4.99
CA GLN A 103 -17.46 -6.72 5.74
C GLN A 103 -18.91 -6.38 6.16
N SER A 104 -19.17 -5.11 6.46
CA SER A 104 -20.44 -4.64 7.03
C SER A 104 -20.97 -3.47 6.22
N ARG A 105 -21.32 -3.72 4.96
CA ARG A 105 -21.74 -2.71 3.97
C ARG A 105 -22.94 -1.86 4.39
N GLY A 106 -23.70 -2.28 5.40
CA GLY A 106 -24.83 -1.53 5.98
C GLY A 106 -24.43 -0.55 7.09
N ASN A 107 -23.24 -0.69 7.67
CA ASN A 107 -22.80 0.12 8.79
C ASN A 107 -21.89 1.25 8.30
N LYS A 108 -22.31 2.48 8.59
CA LYS A 108 -21.51 3.68 8.36
C LYS A 108 -20.78 4.07 9.64
N SER A 109 -19.54 4.52 9.48
CA SER A 109 -18.66 5.03 10.54
C SER A 109 -17.96 6.29 10.05
N SER A 110 -17.05 6.84 10.84
CA SER A 110 -16.25 8.04 10.51
C SER A 110 -14.77 7.81 10.81
N TYR A 111 -13.91 8.64 10.24
CA TYR A 111 -12.48 8.63 10.59
C TYR A 111 -12.25 8.88 12.09
N SER A 112 -13.04 9.74 12.74
CA SER A 112 -12.96 9.98 14.19
C SER A 112 -13.22 8.70 14.98
N ARG A 113 -14.29 7.97 14.63
CA ARG A 113 -14.61 6.70 15.29
C ARG A 113 -13.56 5.62 15.01
N LEU A 114 -13.00 5.59 13.80
CA LEU A 114 -11.89 4.70 13.47
C LEU A 114 -10.64 5.03 14.29
N SER A 115 -10.37 6.32 14.51
CA SER A 115 -9.25 6.81 15.33
C SER A 115 -9.40 6.36 16.79
N GLU A 116 -10.60 6.45 17.36
CA GLU A 116 -10.88 5.92 18.72
C GLU A 116 -10.60 4.41 18.85
N LEU A 117 -10.75 3.66 17.76
CA LEU A 117 -10.53 2.21 17.71
C LEU A 117 -9.18 1.83 17.10
N VAL A 118 -8.28 2.79 16.88
CA VAL A 118 -7.05 2.58 16.11
C VAL A 118 -6.18 1.48 16.70
N GLU A 119 -6.08 1.36 18.03
CA GLU A 119 -5.27 0.34 18.69
C GLU A 119 -5.79 -1.09 18.45
N HIS A 120 -7.10 -1.23 18.25
CA HIS A 120 -7.74 -2.53 17.98
C HIS A 120 -7.69 -2.87 16.49
N VAL A 121 -7.91 -1.87 15.64
CA VAL A 121 -7.92 -2.06 14.18
C VAL A 121 -6.48 -2.14 13.64
N PHE A 122 -5.56 -1.34 14.17
CA PHE A 122 -4.15 -1.24 13.80
C PHE A 122 -3.26 -1.44 15.04
N PRO A 123 -3.21 -2.67 15.59
CA PRO A 123 -2.35 -2.98 16.72
C PRO A 123 -0.88 -2.77 16.33
N LEU A 124 -0.07 -2.39 17.32
CA LEU A 124 1.35 -2.16 17.13
C LEU A 124 2.06 -3.44 16.65
N ALA A 125 2.88 -3.31 15.60
CA ALA A 125 3.48 -4.45 14.91
C ALA A 125 4.62 -5.16 15.66
N ASN A 126 5.02 -4.70 16.85
CA ASN A 126 5.78 -5.41 17.90
C ASN A 126 6.25 -4.40 18.96
N LYS A 127 6.17 -4.75 20.24
CA LYS A 127 6.79 -3.99 21.35
C LYS A 127 8.28 -4.33 21.56
N GLU A 128 8.82 -5.33 20.84
CA GLU A 128 10.15 -5.92 21.10
C GLU A 128 11.13 -5.87 19.90
N GLN A 129 10.83 -5.11 18.84
CA GLN A 129 11.79 -4.94 17.73
C GLN A 129 12.89 -3.95 18.15
N THR A 130 13.91 -4.48 18.83
CA THR A 130 15.17 -3.78 19.17
C THR A 130 16.07 -3.61 17.94
N SER A 131 15.67 -4.13 16.77
CA SER A 131 16.30 -3.88 15.48
C SER A 131 15.46 -2.93 14.63
N ALA A 132 16.10 -1.89 14.09
CA ALA A 132 15.45 -0.88 13.22
C ALA A 132 14.86 -1.46 11.92
N LEU A 133 15.11 -2.73 11.62
CA LEU A 133 14.64 -3.44 10.43
C LEU A 133 14.20 -4.85 10.82
N THR A 134 13.03 -5.25 10.33
CA THR A 134 12.49 -6.61 10.46
C THR A 134 13.28 -7.61 9.61
N PHE A 135 13.91 -7.13 8.53
CA PHE A 135 14.75 -7.90 7.62
C PHE A 135 16.01 -7.08 7.24
N PRO A 136 17.05 -7.07 8.09
CA PRO A 136 18.25 -6.25 7.88
C PRO A 136 19.01 -6.59 6.59
N GLU A 137 18.85 -7.80 6.04
CA GLU A 137 19.39 -8.24 4.76
C GLU A 137 18.82 -7.45 3.57
N PHE A 138 17.59 -6.95 3.67
CA PHE A 138 16.96 -6.12 2.63
C PHE A 138 17.16 -4.61 2.87
N SER A 139 18.04 -4.23 3.80
CA SER A 139 18.38 -2.82 3.99
C SER A 139 19.05 -2.25 2.72
N SER A 140 18.90 -0.94 2.51
CA SER A 140 19.60 -0.23 1.42
C SER A 140 21.12 -0.46 1.44
N PHE A 141 21.68 -0.73 2.62
CA PHE A 141 23.09 -1.03 2.77
C PHE A 141 23.46 -2.48 2.43
N CYS A 142 22.64 -3.45 2.86
CA CYS A 142 22.95 -4.88 2.72
C CYS A 142 22.55 -5.42 1.33
N PHE A 143 21.37 -5.05 0.83
CA PHE A 143 20.79 -5.67 -0.36
C PHE A 143 21.52 -5.28 -1.66
N TRP A 144 21.99 -4.03 -1.74
CA TRP A 144 22.63 -3.51 -2.95
C TRP A 144 24.15 -3.68 -2.98
N ARG A 145 24.75 -4.22 -1.91
CA ARG A 145 26.19 -4.51 -1.88
C ARG A 145 26.49 -5.76 -2.68
N GLN A 146 27.63 -5.74 -3.38
CA GLN A 146 28.19 -6.98 -3.90
C GLN A 146 28.60 -7.89 -2.73
N PRO A 147 28.37 -9.21 -2.83
CA PRO A 147 28.87 -10.17 -1.85
C PRO A 147 30.38 -10.00 -1.67
N ILE A 148 30.87 -10.17 -0.44
CA ILE A 148 32.31 -10.21 -0.20
C ILE A 148 32.85 -11.42 -0.97
N PRO A 149 33.88 -11.24 -1.84
CA PRO A 149 34.50 -12.35 -2.54
C PRO A 149 34.94 -13.41 -1.55
N GLU A 150 34.73 -14.69 -1.88
CA GLU A 150 35.29 -15.76 -1.08
C GLU A 150 36.82 -15.61 -1.03
N PRO A 151 37.45 -15.73 0.15
CA PRO A 151 38.90 -15.62 0.25
C PRO A 151 39.53 -16.71 -0.61
N CYS A 152 40.39 -16.30 -1.55
CA CYS A 152 41.18 -17.25 -2.31
C CYS A 152 42.17 -17.91 -1.35
N HIS A 153 42.12 -19.24 -1.23
CA HIS A 153 43.02 -19.98 -0.32
C HIS A 153 44.51 -19.81 -0.67
N GLU A 154 44.84 -19.30 -1.86
CA GLU A 154 46.22 -19.01 -2.27
C GLU A 154 46.77 -17.70 -1.70
N ASP A 155 45.92 -16.76 -1.24
CA ASP A 155 46.36 -15.48 -0.65
C ASP A 155 46.62 -15.60 0.88
N LEU A 156 46.48 -16.80 1.44
CA LEU A 156 46.65 -17.12 2.87
C LEU A 156 47.92 -17.92 3.18
N LEU A 157 48.80 -18.13 2.19
CA LEU A 157 50.13 -18.74 2.32
C LEU A 157 51.23 -17.72 2.05
#